data_AF-A0A4Y8A787-F1
#
_entry.id   AF-A0A4Y8A787-F1
#
_cell.length_a   1.000
_cell.length_b   1.000
_cell.length_c   1.000
_cell.angle_alpha   90.00
_cell.angle_beta   90.00
_cell.angle_gamma   90.00
#
_symmetry.space_group_name_H-M   'P 1'
#
loop_
_entity.id
_entity.type
_entity.pdbx_description
1 polymer ?
#
loop_
_entity_poly.entity_id
_entity_poly.type
_entity_poly.pdbx_seq_one_letter_code
_entity_poly.pdbx_strand_id
1 'polypeptide(L)'
;MARLISSEINIIIIIPHNFRHSSYYKAANERLSFRKALIEKEIAELPPRMREVFEMSRKQTRTYKEITEQLGTSEETVKKQVSGALKVLRVKLGVLIYILILIHY
;
A
#
# COMPACT_ATOMS: atom_id res chain seq x y z
N MET A 1 -9.96 12.58 -17.66
CA MET A 1 -8.70 12.00 -18.16
C MET A 1 -7.54 12.87 -17.69
N ALA A 2 -7.02 12.74 -16.47
CA ALA A 2 -6.03 11.70 -16.17
C ALA A 2 -5.89 11.54 -14.63
N ARG A 3 -6.33 10.39 -14.12
CA ARG A 3 -6.02 9.87 -12.77
C ARG A 3 -4.58 9.33 -12.76
N LEU A 4 -3.56 10.21 -12.76
CA LEU A 4 -2.16 9.79 -12.81
C LEU A 4 -1.23 10.54 -11.85
N ILE A 5 -1.72 10.98 -10.68
CA ILE A 5 -0.88 11.71 -9.71
C ILE A 5 -1.00 11.21 -8.26
N SER A 6 -1.20 9.91 -7.98
CA SER A 6 -1.38 9.51 -6.56
C SER A 6 -0.79 8.19 -6.05
N SER A 7 0.10 7.47 -6.75
CA SER A 7 0.78 6.32 -6.10
C SER A 7 2.23 6.09 -6.55
N GLU A 8 2.87 7.14 -7.05
CA GLU A 8 4.29 7.13 -7.38
C GLU A 8 4.95 8.25 -6.57
N ILE A 9 5.35 7.98 -5.32
CA ILE A 9 6.55 8.66 -4.80
C ILE A 9 7.70 8.07 -5.60
N ASN A 10 7.85 8.59 -6.80
CA ASN A 10 8.99 8.34 -7.63
C ASN A 10 10.10 9.20 -7.04
N ILE A 11 11.17 8.57 -6.55
CA ILE A 11 12.41 9.24 -6.13
C ILE A 11 12.89 10.24 -7.22
N ILE A 12 12.43 10.08 -8.47
CA ILE A 12 12.57 10.98 -9.62
C ILE A 12 12.13 12.44 -9.39
N ILE A 13 11.11 12.74 -8.57
CA ILE A 13 10.58 14.12 -8.46
C ILE A 13 11.43 15.00 -7.53
N ILE A 14 12.14 14.40 -6.57
CA ILE A 14 12.89 15.13 -5.54
C ILE A 14 14.38 15.25 -5.89
N ILE A 15 14.88 14.41 -6.81
CA ILE A 15 16.31 14.36 -7.16
C ILE A 15 16.58 15.05 -8.52
N PRO A 16 17.50 16.03 -8.57
CA PRO A 16 17.91 16.70 -9.80
C PRO A 16 18.26 15.72 -10.92
N HIS A 17 17.90 16.03 -12.17
CA HIS A 17 18.05 15.13 -13.33
C HIS A 17 19.49 14.58 -13.49
N ASN A 18 20.47 15.40 -13.17
CA ASN A 18 21.90 15.10 -13.14
C ASN A 18 22.34 14.06 -12.08
N PHE A 19 21.49 13.70 -11.12
CA PHE A 19 21.79 12.70 -10.08
C PHE A 19 21.17 11.31 -10.33
N ARG A 20 20.30 11.15 -11.34
CA ARG A 20 19.56 9.88 -11.59
C ARG A 20 20.43 8.73 -12.10
N HIS A 21 21.64 9.01 -12.59
CA HIS A 21 22.59 8.00 -13.06
C HIS A 21 23.68 7.65 -12.03
N SER A 22 23.65 8.27 -10.85
CA SER A 22 24.59 7.98 -9.76
C SER A 22 24.41 6.55 -9.22
N SER A 23 25.52 5.92 -8.81
CA SER A 23 25.49 4.61 -8.13
C SER A 23 24.61 4.62 -6.88
N TYR A 24 24.53 5.76 -6.18
CA TYR A 24 23.66 5.96 -5.02
C TYR A 24 22.17 5.87 -5.40
N TYR A 25 21.78 6.48 -6.51
CA TYR A 25 20.38 6.48 -6.98
C TYR A 25 19.92 5.06 -7.36
N LYS A 26 20.79 4.31 -8.06
CA LYS A 26 20.50 2.91 -8.40
C LYS A 26 20.32 2.04 -7.15
N ALA A 27 21.24 2.12 -6.20
CA ALA A 27 21.16 1.37 -4.95
C ALA A 27 19.92 1.76 -4.12
N ALA A 28 19.55 3.04 -4.09
CA ALA A 28 18.35 3.51 -3.40
C ALA A 28 17.06 2.98 -4.04
N ASN A 29 16.97 2.99 -5.38
CA ASN A 29 15.83 2.45 -6.10
C ASN A 29 15.70 0.94 -5.96
N GLU A 30 16.80 0.19 -6.01
CA GLU A 30 16.81 -1.26 -5.79
C GLU A 30 16.37 -1.61 -4.35
N ARG A 31 16.83 -0.83 -3.37
CA ARG A 31 16.37 -1.00 -1.98
C ARG A 31 14.89 -0.65 -1.84
N LEU A 32 14.39 0.35 -2.56
CA LEU A 32 12.97 0.69 -2.55
C LEU A 32 12.12 -0.40 -3.21
N SER A 33 12.54 -0.94 -4.36
CA SER A 33 11.83 -2.02 -5.05
C SER A 33 11.77 -3.28 -4.19
N PHE A 34 12.87 -3.64 -3.52
CA PHE A 34 12.90 -4.75 -2.58
C PHE A 34 11.92 -4.56 -1.41
N ARG A 35 11.86 -3.35 -0.84
CA ARG A 35 10.91 -3.03 0.24
C ARG A 35 9.46 -3.08 -0.22
N LYS A 36 9.16 -2.63 -1.44
CA LYS A 36 7.82 -2.76 -2.03
C LYS A 36 7.42 -4.22 -2.22
N ALA A 37 8.32 -5.05 -2.75
CA ALA A 37 8.06 -6.47 -2.96
C ALA A 37 7.76 -7.22 -1.64
N LEU A 38 8.45 -6.88 -0.55
CA LEU A 38 8.13 -7.42 0.77
C LEU A 38 6.71 -7.06 1.22
N ILE A 39 6.30 -5.80 1.05
CA ILE A 39 4.94 -5.36 1.43
C ILE A 39 3.88 -6.10 0.59
N GLU A 40 4.10 -6.20 -0.72
CA GLU A 40 3.17 -6.91 -1.61
C GLU A 40 3.05 -8.39 -1.27
N LYS A 41 4.18 -9.03 -0.93
CA LYS A 41 4.19 -10.40 -0.43
C LYS A 41 3.34 -10.54 0.83
N GLU A 42 3.53 -9.66 1.81
CA GLU A 42 2.74 -9.74 3.05
C GLU A 42 1.25 -9.45 2.86
N ILE A 43 0.90 -8.58 1.91
CA ILE A 43 -0.50 -8.35 1.51
C ILE A 43 -1.07 -9.60 0.83
N ALA A 44 -0.30 -10.29 -0.01
CA ALA A 44 -0.72 -11.51 -0.67
C ALA A 44 -0.96 -12.67 0.31
N GLU A 45 -0.24 -12.69 1.43
CA GLU A 45 -0.41 -13.67 2.51
C GLU A 45 -1.59 -13.36 3.46
N LEU A 46 -2.30 -12.23 3.28
CA LEU A 46 -3.52 -11.96 4.04
C LEU A 46 -4.64 -12.95 3.66
N PRO A 47 -5.54 -13.29 4.59
CA PRO A 47 -6.73 -14.07 4.28
C PRO A 47 -7.51 -13.46 3.09
N PRO A 48 -8.05 -14.26 2.15
CA PRO A 48 -8.56 -13.76 0.87
C PRO A 48 -9.56 -12.60 1.00
N ARG A 49 -10.52 -12.73 1.91
CA ARG A 49 -11.56 -11.71 2.16
C ARG A 49 -10.99 -10.41 2.76
N MET A 50 -9.99 -10.56 3.63
CA MET A 50 -9.30 -9.45 4.28
C MET A 50 -8.45 -8.68 3.26
N ARG A 51 -7.73 -9.41 2.40
CA ARG A 51 -6.95 -8.86 1.29
C ARG A 51 -7.84 -8.10 0.31
N GLU A 52 -8.94 -8.71 -0.15
CA GLU A 52 -9.88 -8.11 -1.10
C GLU A 52 -10.39 -6.76 -0.57
N VAL A 53 -10.89 -6.73 0.67
CA VAL A 53 -11.38 -5.49 1.30
C VAL A 53 -10.26 -4.45 1.47
N PHE A 54 -9.07 -4.88 1.90
CA PHE A 54 -7.92 -3.98 2.05
C PHE A 54 -7.50 -3.35 0.72
N GLU A 55 -7.42 -4.15 -0.36
CA GLU A 55 -7.06 -3.67 -1.70
C GLU A 55 -8.13 -2.74 -2.29
N MET A 56 -9.42 -3.03 -2.09
CA MET A 56 -10.49 -2.12 -2.51
C MET A 56 -10.40 -0.78 -1.78
N SER A 57 -10.14 -0.80 -0.47
CA SER A 57 -10.00 0.42 0.32
C SER A 57 -8.75 1.23 -0.07
N ARG A 58 -7.61 0.58 -0.30
CA ARG A 58 -6.30 1.24 -0.43
C ARG A 58 -5.80 1.39 -1.87
N LYS A 59 -5.95 0.37 -2.71
CA LYS A 59 -5.52 0.42 -4.12
C LYS A 59 -6.59 1.03 -5.02
N GLN A 60 -7.86 0.75 -4.75
CA GLN A 60 -8.98 1.25 -5.56
C GLN A 60 -9.63 2.51 -4.96
N THR A 61 -9.18 2.95 -3.78
CA THR A 61 -9.65 4.15 -3.08
C THR A 61 -11.17 4.18 -2.84
N ARG A 62 -11.80 3.00 -2.72
CA ARG A 62 -13.25 2.88 -2.49
C ARG A 62 -13.58 3.18 -1.04
N THR A 63 -14.71 3.85 -0.86
CA THR A 63 -15.32 4.07 0.45
C THR A 63 -15.85 2.76 1.02
N TYR A 64 -16.01 2.69 2.35
CA TYR A 64 -16.55 1.49 2.97
C TYR A 64 -17.96 1.17 2.47
N LYS A 65 -18.76 2.20 2.20
CA LYS A 65 -20.08 2.05 1.58
C LYS A 65 -20.01 1.38 0.20
N GLU A 66 -19.15 1.85 -0.70
CA GLU A 66 -18.97 1.22 -2.02
C GLU A 66 -18.47 -0.23 -1.92
N ILE A 67 -17.63 -0.53 -0.91
CA ILE A 67 -17.18 -1.90 -0.65
C ILE A 67 -18.34 -2.77 -0.16
N THR A 68 -19.21 -2.25 0.72
CA THR A 68 -20.40 -2.98 1.19
C THR A 68 -21.39 -3.28 0.07
N GLU A 69 -21.62 -2.31 -0.81
CA GLU A 69 -22.51 -2.45 -1.97
C GLU A 69 -22.00 -3.53 -2.93
N GLN A 70 -20.68 -3.61 -3.14
CA GLN A 70 -20.09 -4.62 -4.02
C GLN A 70 -20.04 -6.02 -3.39
N LEU A 71 -19.73 -6.13 -2.09
CA LEU A 71 -19.45 -7.40 -1.43
C LEU A 71 -20.64 -7.98 -0.66
N GLY A 72 -21.76 -7.25 -0.56
CA GLY A 72 -22.97 -7.65 0.17
C GLY A 72 -22.73 -7.80 1.67
N THR A 73 -21.86 -6.98 2.25
CA THR A 73 -21.44 -7.05 3.66
C THR A 73 -21.79 -5.76 4.41
N SER A 74 -21.70 -5.73 5.74
CA SER A 74 -21.89 -4.50 6.51
C SER A 74 -20.64 -3.63 6.58
N GLU A 75 -20.79 -2.31 6.78
CA GLU A 75 -19.66 -1.37 6.90
C GLU A 75 -18.79 -1.72 8.10
N GLU A 76 -19.40 -2.20 9.19
CA GLU A 76 -18.68 -2.68 10.37
C GLU A 76 -17.80 -3.89 10.04
N THR A 77 -18.28 -4.80 9.17
CA THR A 77 -17.47 -5.93 8.70
C THR A 77 -16.32 -5.45 7.83
N VAL A 78 -16.55 -4.49 6.92
CA VAL A 78 -15.48 -3.87 6.11
C VAL A 78 -14.41 -3.26 7.02
N LYS A 79 -14.82 -2.46 8.00
CA LYS A 79 -13.92 -1.84 8.99
C LYS A 79 -13.12 -2.87 9.77
N LYS A 80 -13.76 -3.97 10.22
CA LYS A 80 -13.08 -5.08 10.90
C LYS A 80 -12.05 -5.76 10.01
N GLN A 81 -12.38 -6.00 8.73
CA GLN A 81 -11.44 -6.60 7.77
C GLN A 81 -10.25 -5.67 7.50
N VAL A 82 -10.47 -4.38 7.28
CA VAL A 82 -9.38 -3.39 7.09
C VAL A 82 -8.51 -3.31 8.35
N SER A 83 -9.12 -3.21 9.53
CA SER A 83 -8.37 -3.15 10.80
C SER A 83 -7.58 -4.42 11.07
N GLY A 84 -8.17 -5.58 10.77
CA GLY A 84 -7.50 -6.88 10.84
C GLY A 84 -6.29 -6.96 9.91
N ALA A 85 -6.44 -6.51 8.66
CA ALA A 85 -5.35 -6.46 7.68
C ALA A 85 -4.18 -5.62 8.21
N LEU A 86 -4.48 -4.41 8.69
CA LEU A 86 -3.49 -3.50 9.26
C LEU A 86 -2.78 -4.10 10.48
N LYS A 87 -3.49 -4.84 11.32
CA LYS A 87 -2.90 -5.52 12.48
C LYS A 87 -1.93 -6.62 12.05
N VAL A 88 -2.30 -7.44 11.08
CA VAL A 88 -1.43 -8.50 10.53
C VAL A 88 -0.18 -7.89 9.89
N LEU A 89 -0.37 -6.89 9.01
CA LEU A 89 0.73 -6.20 8.35
C LEU A 89 1.68 -5.52 9.36
N ARG A 90 1.16 -4.95 10.45
CA ARG A 90 1.98 -4.37 11.51
C ARG A 90 2.91 -5.40 12.16
N VAL A 91 2.38 -6.59 12.47
CA VAL A 91 3.15 -7.65 13.13
C VAL A 91 4.24 -8.17 12.19
N LYS A 92 3.93 -8.35 10.91
CA LYS A 92 4.86 -8.93 9.94
C LYS A 92 5.93 -7.95 9.44
N LEU A 93 5.56 -6.69 9.21
CA LEU A 93 6.45 -5.68 8.63
C LEU A 93 7.13 -4.79 9.69
N GLY A 94 6.70 -4.88 10.95
CA GLY A 94 7.19 -4.05 12.05
C GLY A 94 6.65 -2.62 12.03
N VAL A 95 6.85 -1.93 13.16
CA VAL A 95 6.23 -0.61 13.45
C VAL A 95 6.64 0.47 12.45
N LEU A 96 7.91 0.47 12.00
CA LEU A 96 8.41 1.48 11.07
C LEU A 96 7.72 1.38 9.70
N ILE A 97 7.53 0.17 9.18
CA ILE A 97 6.84 -0.04 7.90
C ILE A 97 5.34 0.22 8.05
N TYR A 98 4.76 -0.11 9.22
CA TYR A 98 3.37 0.22 9.53
C TYR A 98 3.09 1.74 9.49
N ILE A 99 3.98 2.55 10.06
CA ILE A 99 3.86 4.02 10.01
C ILE A 99 3.96 4.52 8.56
N LEU A 100 4.87 3.96 7.76
CA LEU A 100 4.98 4.31 6.34
C LEU A 100 3.70 3.98 5.56
N ILE A 101 3.06 2.84 5.85
CA ILE A 101 1.78 2.48 5.23
C ILE A 101 0.68 3.50 5.62
N LEU A 102 0.61 3.92 6.88
CA LEU A 102 -0.42 4.89 7.30
C LEU A 102 -0.22 6.30 6.74
N ILE A 103 1.03 6.73 6.51
CA ILE A 103 1.35 8.07 5.99
C ILE A 103 1.24 8.10 4.46
N HIS A 104 1.51 6.99 3.77
CA HIS A 104 1.64 6.95 2.32
C HIS A 104 0.45 6.30 1.57
N TYR A 105 -0.39 5.51 2.24
CA TYR A 105 -1.52 4.74 1.67
C TYR A 105 -2.85 5.05 2.38
#